data_AF-A0A2E8IZ32-F1
#
_entry.id   AF-A0A2E8IZ32-F1
#
_cell.length_a   1.000
_cell.length_b   1.000
_cell.length_c   1.000
_cell.angle_alpha   90.00
_cell.angle_beta   90.00
_cell.angle_gamma   90.00
#
_symmetry.space_group_name_H-M   'P 1'
#
loop_
_entity.id
_entity.type
_entity.pdbx_description
1 polymer ?
#
loop_
_entity_poly.entity_id
_entity_poly.type
_entity_poly.pdbx_seq_one_letter_code
_entity_poly.pdbx_strand_id
1 'polypeptide(L)'
;MEPLSDDIAAWCTETWRQSPEEILEWFEDENSIQVFIKLTRSVLIADFVFKENAANKTTDRIDIKHHLHIPLDIWNPGSIQATRINDGRVRFRHRNSDIILAAKLRAPEWGKTVLEDWLMNLRGEQLRPKDRNQRLASIRRTMQIVDRNLQAASLDNANQDLELISHRITSAEIGLNPFESNRVEEE
;
A
#
# COMPACT_ATOMS: atom_id res chain seq x y z
N MET A 1 5.43 -22.31 12.73
CA MET A 1 4.92 -20.96 13.05
C MET A 1 3.55 -20.88 12.43
N GLU A 2 2.50 -20.83 13.25
CA GLU A 2 1.16 -20.52 12.75
C GLU A 2 1.19 -19.15 12.06
N PRO A 3 0.47 -18.97 10.95
CA PRO A 3 0.52 -17.73 10.20
C PRO A 3 -0.10 -16.62 11.05
N LEU A 4 0.57 -15.47 11.14
CA LEU A 4 0.08 -14.23 11.76
C LEU A 4 -1.31 -13.79 11.26
N SER A 5 -1.70 -14.30 10.09
CA SER A 5 -3.06 -14.25 9.54
C SER A 5 -4.14 -14.77 10.50
N ASP A 6 -3.86 -15.80 11.32
CA ASP A 6 -4.84 -16.42 12.21
C ASP A 6 -5.15 -15.51 13.41
N ASP A 7 -4.13 -14.85 13.97
CA ASP A 7 -4.32 -13.85 15.04
C ASP A 7 -5.11 -12.64 14.52
N ILE A 8 -4.82 -12.16 13.31
CA ILE A 8 -5.57 -11.06 12.68
C ILE A 8 -7.02 -11.47 12.40
N ALA A 9 -7.25 -12.71 11.93
CA ALA A 9 -8.59 -13.23 11.69
C ALA A 9 -9.39 -13.41 12.99
N ALA A 10 -8.74 -13.85 14.06
CA ALA A 10 -9.32 -13.93 15.40
C ALA A 10 -9.74 -12.53 15.88
N TRP A 11 -8.88 -11.52 15.74
CA TRP A 11 -9.21 -10.14 16.08
C TRP A 11 -10.37 -9.56 15.27
N CYS A 12 -10.44 -9.86 13.96
CA CYS A 12 -11.56 -9.44 13.12
C CYS A 12 -12.88 -10.09 13.56
N THR A 13 -12.84 -11.37 13.91
CA THR A 13 -14.02 -12.10 14.41
C THR A 13 -14.45 -11.58 15.79
N GLU A 14 -13.47 -11.33 16.65
CA GLU A 14 -13.45 -10.46 17.83
C GLU A 14 -14.33 -9.21 17.71
N THR A 15 -13.76 -8.26 16.98
CA THR A 15 -14.14 -6.85 16.97
C THR A 15 -15.30 -6.57 16.04
N TRP A 16 -15.33 -7.25 14.89
CA TRP A 16 -16.27 -6.97 13.79
C TRP A 16 -17.28 -8.09 13.55
N ARG A 17 -17.18 -9.22 14.28
CA ARG A 17 -18.02 -10.42 14.09
C ARG A 17 -18.03 -10.91 12.64
N GLN A 18 -16.93 -10.66 11.93
CA GLN A 18 -16.76 -11.00 10.52
C GLN A 18 -15.39 -11.62 10.34
N SER A 19 -15.35 -12.69 9.56
CA SER A 19 -14.09 -13.27 9.13
C SER A 19 -13.54 -12.47 7.94
N PRO A 20 -12.25 -12.20 7.90
CA PRO A 20 -11.64 -11.50 6.78
C PRO A 20 -11.68 -12.37 5.52
N GLU A 21 -12.10 -11.78 4.40
CA GLU A 21 -12.09 -12.44 3.09
C GLU A 21 -10.68 -12.46 2.49
N GLU A 22 -9.93 -11.40 2.74
CA GLU A 22 -8.57 -11.23 2.24
C GLU A 22 -7.78 -10.38 3.23
N ILE A 23 -6.56 -10.79 3.54
CA ILE A 23 -5.61 -10.03 4.36
C ILE A 23 -4.39 -9.77 3.48
N LEU A 24 -3.99 -8.51 3.40
CA LEU A 24 -2.84 -8.09 2.63
C LEU A 24 -1.89 -7.30 3.55
N GLU A 25 -0.66 -7.77 3.65
CA GLU A 25 0.36 -7.12 4.47
C GLU A 25 0.87 -5.85 3.79
N TRP A 26 0.83 -4.73 4.49
CA TRP A 26 1.43 -3.47 4.06
C TRP A 26 2.89 -3.37 4.51
N PHE A 27 3.15 -3.65 5.79
CA PHE A 27 4.46 -3.54 6.42
C PHE A 27 4.53 -4.48 7.63
N GLU A 28 5.65 -5.15 7.80
CA GLU A 28 5.97 -5.95 8.97
C GLU A 28 7.39 -5.59 9.43
N ASP A 29 7.55 -5.42 10.73
CA ASP A 29 8.81 -5.19 11.44
C ASP A 29 8.80 -5.99 12.75
N GLU A 30 9.91 -6.01 13.48
CA GLU A 30 10.07 -6.79 14.72
C GLU A 30 9.02 -6.46 15.80
N ASN A 31 8.51 -5.22 15.79
CA ASN A 31 7.60 -4.71 16.83
C ASN A 31 6.18 -4.45 16.35
N SER A 32 5.92 -4.35 15.05
CA SER A 32 4.61 -3.97 14.52
C SER A 32 4.32 -4.56 13.15
N ILE A 33 3.05 -4.85 12.91
CA ILE A 33 2.53 -5.25 11.61
C ILE A 33 1.36 -4.36 11.19
N GLN A 34 1.40 -3.91 9.94
CA GLN A 34 0.38 -3.11 9.31
C GLN A 34 -0.22 -3.89 8.16
N VAL A 35 -1.54 -3.97 8.12
CA VAL A 35 -2.26 -4.76 7.13
C VAL A 35 -3.49 -4.04 6.60
N PHE A 36 -3.86 -4.41 5.39
CA PHE A 36 -5.18 -4.16 4.83
C PHE A 36 -6.01 -5.42 4.95
N ILE A 37 -7.28 -5.26 5.32
CA ILE A 37 -8.19 -6.37 5.55
C ILE A 37 -9.47 -6.09 4.76
N LYS A 38 -9.87 -7.04 3.93
CA LYS A 38 -11.14 -7.04 3.23
C LYS A 38 -12.19 -7.79 4.05
N LEU A 39 -13.27 -7.12 4.39
CA LEU A 39 -14.47 -7.71 4.99
C LEU A 39 -15.60 -7.76 3.95
N THR A 40 -16.71 -8.43 4.28
CA THR A 40 -17.84 -8.64 3.36
C THR A 40 -18.59 -7.37 2.97
N ARG A 41 -18.53 -6.30 3.78
CA ARG A 41 -19.18 -5.01 3.49
C ARG A 41 -18.29 -3.80 3.72
N SER A 42 -16.99 -4.00 3.93
CA SER A 42 -16.08 -2.92 4.27
C SER A 42 -14.63 -3.33 4.05
N VAL A 43 -13.74 -2.35 4.05
CA VAL A 43 -12.30 -2.58 4.15
C VAL A 43 -11.77 -1.92 5.42
N LEU A 44 -10.71 -2.49 5.95
CA LEU A 44 -10.00 -2.03 7.15
C LEU A 44 -8.53 -1.83 6.82
N ILE A 45 -7.95 -0.80 7.41
CA ILE A 45 -6.51 -0.64 7.53
C ILE A 45 -6.21 -0.74 9.02
N ALA A 46 -5.31 -1.62 9.42
CA ALA A 46 -4.99 -1.84 10.83
C ALA A 46 -3.47 -1.76 11.06
N ASP A 47 -3.09 -1.12 12.16
CA ASP A 47 -1.74 -1.05 12.71
C ASP A 47 -1.72 -1.84 14.02
N PHE A 48 -1.08 -3.00 13.98
CA PHE A 48 -0.93 -3.92 15.10
C PHE A 48 0.48 -3.84 15.67
N VAL A 49 0.60 -4.07 16.98
CA VAL A 49 1.87 -4.12 17.72
C VAL A 49 2.01 -5.47 18.38
N PHE A 50 3.19 -6.07 18.35
CA PHE A 50 3.44 -7.33 19.04
C PHE A 50 3.51 -7.10 20.57
N LYS A 51 2.81 -7.95 21.33
CA LYS A 51 2.85 -7.88 22.81
C LYS A 51 4.18 -8.44 23.30
N GLU A 52 4.95 -7.67 24.07
CA GLU A 52 6.24 -8.10 24.68
C GLU A 52 6.12 -9.39 25.53
N ASN A 53 4.93 -9.67 26.09
CA ASN A 53 4.67 -10.83 26.95
C ASN A 53 4.13 -12.08 26.21
N ALA A 54 4.14 -12.10 24.87
CA ALA A 54 3.58 -13.18 24.07
C ALA A 54 4.45 -14.45 24.01
N ALA A 55 5.57 -14.52 24.72
CA ALA A 55 6.47 -15.68 24.71
C ALA A 55 5.80 -17.01 25.15
N ASN A 56 4.69 -16.94 25.90
CA ASN A 56 3.99 -18.12 26.45
C ASN A 56 2.55 -18.30 25.95
N LYS A 57 2.07 -17.53 24.97
CA LYS A 57 0.71 -17.67 24.43
C LYS A 57 0.74 -17.94 22.94
N THR A 58 0.14 -19.06 22.55
CA THR A 58 -0.04 -19.50 21.16
C THR A 58 -1.07 -18.66 20.39
N THR A 59 -1.91 -17.89 21.10
CA THR A 59 -2.98 -17.03 20.55
C THR A 59 -2.98 -15.67 21.26
N ASP A 60 -3.39 -14.60 20.57
CA ASP A 60 -3.45 -13.21 21.09
C ASP A 60 -2.06 -12.57 21.26
N ARG A 61 -1.22 -12.69 20.22
CA ARG A 61 0.16 -12.16 20.20
C ARG A 61 0.24 -10.69 19.77
N ILE A 62 -0.85 -10.15 19.24
CA ILE A 62 -0.93 -8.80 18.68
C ILE A 62 -1.90 -7.92 19.48
N ASP A 63 -1.63 -6.63 19.54
CA ASP A 63 -2.53 -5.61 20.05
C ASP A 63 -2.82 -4.57 18.96
N ILE A 64 -4.02 -3.99 18.97
CA ILE A 64 -4.41 -2.98 17.99
C ILE A 64 -3.98 -1.59 18.47
N LYS A 65 -3.11 -0.94 17.71
CA LYS A 65 -2.69 0.43 18.01
C LYS A 65 -3.62 1.46 17.38
N HIS A 66 -3.93 1.27 16.09
CA HIS A 66 -4.84 2.17 15.37
C HIS A 66 -5.47 1.44 14.19
N HIS A 67 -6.69 1.83 13.81
CA HIS A 67 -7.33 1.29 12.61
C HIS A 67 -8.18 2.35 11.90
N LEU A 68 -8.30 2.20 10.58
CA LEU A 68 -9.20 2.96 9.74
C LEU A 68 -10.22 2.01 9.14
N HIS A 69 -11.50 2.20 9.48
CA HIS A 69 -12.61 1.46 8.91
C HIS A 69 -13.28 2.25 7.79
N ILE A 70 -13.47 1.60 6.63
CA ILE A 70 -14.12 2.19 5.47
C ILE A 70 -15.29 1.27 5.06
N PRO A 71 -16.50 1.52 5.60
CA PRO A 71 -17.72 0.85 5.17
C PRO A 71 -18.07 1.18 3.71
N LEU A 72 -18.55 0.16 2.99
CA LEU A 72 -18.99 0.31 1.61
C LEU A 72 -20.12 1.34 1.46
N ASP A 73 -21.02 1.39 2.44
CA ASP A 73 -22.21 2.25 2.43
C ASP A 73 -21.86 3.76 2.46
N ILE A 74 -20.69 4.11 2.99
CA ILE A 74 -20.23 5.49 3.12
C ILE A 74 -19.08 5.84 2.18
N TRP A 75 -18.58 4.87 1.43
CA TRP A 75 -17.50 5.08 0.49
C TRP A 75 -18.02 5.53 -0.88
N ASN A 76 -17.27 6.45 -1.50
CA ASN A 76 -17.47 6.85 -2.90
C ASN A 76 -16.19 6.56 -3.70
N PRO A 77 -16.29 6.21 -5.00
CA PRO A 77 -15.12 6.04 -5.86
C PRO A 77 -14.14 7.22 -5.78
N GLY A 78 -12.88 6.93 -5.47
CA GLY A 78 -11.82 7.94 -5.34
C GLY A 78 -11.88 8.79 -4.07
N SER A 79 -12.73 8.43 -3.10
CA SER A 79 -12.80 9.12 -1.80
C SER A 79 -11.65 8.77 -0.85
N ILE A 80 -10.90 7.70 -1.13
CA ILE A 80 -9.70 7.34 -0.38
C ILE A 80 -8.52 8.15 -0.90
N GLN A 81 -7.87 8.88 0.01
CA GLN A 81 -6.66 9.64 -0.26
C GLN A 81 -5.47 8.93 0.36
N ALA A 82 -4.38 8.77 -0.40
CA ALA A 82 -3.11 8.30 0.12
C ALA A 82 -2.03 9.32 -0.22
N THR A 83 -1.34 9.84 0.80
CA THR A 83 -0.29 10.85 0.61
C THR A 83 0.97 10.47 1.37
N ARG A 84 2.13 10.70 0.76
CA ARG A 84 3.41 10.57 1.45
C ARG A 84 3.63 11.81 2.31
N ILE A 85 3.93 11.62 3.58
CA ILE A 85 4.29 12.71 4.49
C ILE A 85 5.81 12.93 4.48
N ASN A 86 6.27 14.11 4.92
CA ASN A 86 7.67 14.53 4.87
C ASN A 86 8.64 13.54 5.56
N ASP A 87 8.14 12.79 6.53
CA ASP A 87 8.86 11.76 7.28
C ASP A 87 8.91 10.40 6.55
N GLY A 88 8.70 10.40 5.22
CA GLY A 88 8.70 9.19 4.39
C GLY A 88 7.45 8.33 4.49
N ARG A 89 6.79 8.29 5.66
CA ARG A 89 5.54 7.54 5.98
C ARG A 89 4.37 7.87 5.05
N VAL A 90 3.36 6.98 5.02
CA VAL A 90 2.18 7.12 4.15
C VAL A 90 0.93 7.35 4.99
N ARG A 91 0.22 8.45 4.75
CA ARG A 91 -1.08 8.73 5.37
C ARG A 91 -2.20 8.27 4.44
N PHE A 92 -3.05 7.38 4.94
CA PHE A 92 -4.33 7.04 4.33
C PHE A 92 -5.43 7.82 5.01
N ARG A 93 -6.29 8.49 4.24
CA ARG A 93 -7.42 9.28 4.74
C ARG A 93 -8.69 8.90 4.00
N HIS A 94 -9.77 8.78 4.76
CA HIS A 94 -11.13 8.68 4.24
C HIS A 94 -12.06 9.53 5.12
N ARG A 95 -12.72 10.53 4.51
CA ARG A 95 -13.54 11.52 5.22
C ARG A 95 -12.78 12.19 6.38
N ASN A 96 -13.25 12.02 7.62
CA ASN A 96 -12.68 12.62 8.82
C ASN A 96 -11.70 11.70 9.55
N SER A 97 -11.42 10.52 9.00
CA SER A 97 -10.58 9.50 9.64
C SER A 97 -9.32 9.28 8.82
N ASP A 98 -8.18 9.18 9.49
CA ASP A 98 -6.90 8.88 8.87
C ASP A 98 -6.06 7.92 9.71
N ILE A 99 -5.13 7.26 9.03
CA ILE A 99 -4.13 6.36 9.60
C ILE A 99 -2.80 6.60 8.91
N ILE A 100 -1.71 6.54 9.66
CA ILE A 100 -0.36 6.73 9.16
C ILE A 100 0.34 5.39 9.24
N LEU A 101 0.81 4.90 8.09
CA LEU A 101 1.55 3.66 7.96
C LEU A 101 3.02 3.93 7.72
N ALA A 102 3.86 2.99 8.15
CA ALA A 102 5.27 2.97 7.85
C ALA A 102 5.48 2.92 6.33
N ALA A 103 6.51 3.60 5.85
CA ALA A 103 6.80 3.60 4.44
C ALA A 103 7.89 2.58 4.11
N LYS A 104 7.50 1.57 3.33
CA LYS A 104 8.43 0.74 2.57
C LYS A 104 8.58 1.30 1.14
N LEU A 105 9.25 0.55 0.28
CA LEU A 105 9.36 0.78 -1.18
C LEU A 105 8.01 0.86 -1.92
N ARG A 106 6.86 0.67 -1.25
CA ARG A 106 5.54 0.69 -1.88
C ARG A 106 5.00 2.11 -2.00
N ALA A 107 4.49 2.45 -3.19
CA ALA A 107 3.90 3.74 -3.47
C ALA A 107 2.56 3.94 -2.71
N PRO A 108 2.25 5.14 -2.19
CA PRO A 108 0.96 5.45 -1.58
C PRO A 108 -0.25 5.10 -2.46
N GLU A 109 -0.15 5.40 -3.75
CA GLU A 109 -1.21 5.13 -4.73
C GLU A 109 -1.51 3.64 -4.87
N TRP A 110 -0.54 2.76 -4.61
CA TRP A 110 -0.77 1.32 -4.64
C TRP A 110 -1.75 0.90 -3.55
N GLY A 111 -1.53 1.31 -2.29
CA GLY A 111 -2.44 0.97 -1.19
C GLY A 111 -3.85 1.53 -1.41
N LYS A 112 -3.94 2.75 -1.94
CA LYS A 112 -5.22 3.35 -2.32
C LYS A 112 -5.92 2.52 -3.40
N THR A 113 -5.21 2.11 -4.44
CA THR A 113 -5.77 1.32 -5.54
C THR A 113 -6.28 -0.04 -5.05
N VAL A 114 -5.55 -0.70 -4.15
CA VAL A 114 -5.96 -1.98 -3.55
C VAL A 114 -7.29 -1.81 -2.78
N LEU A 115 -7.37 -0.81 -1.91
CA LEU A 115 -8.56 -0.55 -1.11
C LEU A 115 -9.77 -0.17 -1.98
N GLU A 116 -9.56 0.68 -2.98
CA GLU A 116 -10.60 1.08 -3.94
C GLU A 116 -11.07 -0.11 -4.80
N ASP A 117 -10.18 -0.98 -5.28
CA ASP A 117 -10.58 -2.17 -6.07
C ASP A 117 -11.35 -3.17 -5.20
N TRP A 118 -10.94 -3.39 -3.94
CA TRP A 118 -11.71 -4.21 -3.01
C TRP A 118 -13.12 -3.66 -2.79
N LEU A 119 -13.28 -2.36 -2.53
CA LEU A 119 -14.59 -1.73 -2.36
C LEU A 119 -15.42 -1.76 -3.65
N MET A 120 -14.80 -1.57 -4.82
CA MET A 120 -15.46 -1.73 -6.12
C MET A 120 -15.98 -3.14 -6.34
N ASN A 121 -15.18 -4.16 -6.00
CA ASN A 121 -15.56 -5.55 -6.14
C ASN A 121 -16.72 -5.89 -5.18
N LEU A 122 -16.67 -5.43 -3.92
CA LEU A 122 -17.76 -5.59 -2.96
C LEU A 122 -19.06 -4.92 -3.43
N ARG A 123 -18.97 -3.72 -4.02
CA ARG A 123 -20.13 -3.04 -4.62
C ARG A 123 -20.71 -3.83 -5.79
N GLY A 124 -19.84 -4.37 -6.65
CA GLY A 124 -20.23 -5.20 -7.79
C GLY A 124 -20.89 -6.51 -7.36
N GLU A 125 -20.41 -7.14 -6.29
CA GLU A 125 -20.97 -8.37 -5.71
C GLU A 125 -22.34 -8.13 -5.05
N GLN A 126 -22.59 -6.96 -4.43
CA GLN A 126 -23.93 -6.62 -3.92
C GLN A 126 -24.95 -6.36 -5.04
N LEU A 127 -24.50 -5.89 -6.21
CA LEU A 127 -25.38 -5.56 -7.33
C LEU A 127 -25.66 -6.75 -8.26
N ARG A 128 -24.87 -7.84 -8.22
CA ARG A 128 -25.11 -9.06 -9.01
C ARG A 128 -24.60 -10.34 -8.32
N PRO A 129 -25.38 -11.43 -8.27
CA PRO A 129 -24.87 -12.74 -7.87
C PRO A 129 -23.87 -13.25 -8.92
N LYS A 130 -22.58 -13.24 -8.56
CA LYS A 130 -21.39 -13.88 -9.17
C LYS A 130 -21.51 -14.39 -10.62
N ASP A 131 -20.97 -13.61 -11.55
CA ASP A 131 -20.63 -14.09 -12.90
C ASP A 131 -19.13 -14.49 -12.96
N ARG A 132 -18.83 -15.67 -13.49
CA ARG A 132 -17.48 -16.27 -13.55
C ARG A 132 -16.47 -15.37 -14.27
N ASN A 133 -16.95 -14.57 -15.22
CA ASN A 133 -16.15 -13.60 -15.97
C ASN A 133 -15.64 -12.45 -15.12
N GLN A 134 -16.37 -12.06 -14.07
CA GLN A 134 -15.97 -10.97 -13.19
C GLN A 134 -14.84 -11.37 -12.24
N ARG A 135 -14.86 -12.63 -11.76
CA ARG A 135 -13.72 -13.24 -11.05
C ARG A 135 -12.46 -13.31 -11.92
N LEU A 136 -12.62 -13.64 -13.20
CA LEU A 136 -11.49 -13.65 -14.13
C LEU A 136 -10.96 -12.23 -14.37
N ALA A 137 -11.84 -11.22 -14.41
CA ALA A 137 -11.46 -9.82 -14.58
C ALA A 137 -10.71 -9.26 -13.36
N SER A 138 -11.11 -9.62 -12.13
CA SER A 138 -10.39 -9.20 -10.93
C SER A 138 -9.00 -9.82 -10.87
N ILE A 139 -8.87 -11.13 -11.13
CA ILE A 139 -7.56 -11.82 -11.18
C ILE A 139 -6.64 -11.18 -12.25
N ARG A 140 -7.18 -10.84 -13.43
CA ARG A 140 -6.40 -10.16 -14.47
C ARG A 140 -5.95 -8.77 -14.04
N ARG A 141 -6.79 -8.01 -13.33
CA ARG A 141 -6.41 -6.71 -12.76
C ARG A 141 -5.31 -6.85 -11.70
N THR A 142 -5.44 -7.82 -10.80
CA THR A 142 -4.39 -8.11 -9.80
C THR A 142 -3.07 -8.47 -10.48
N MET A 143 -3.09 -9.32 -11.51
CA MET A 143 -1.91 -9.64 -12.32
C MET A 143 -1.28 -8.39 -12.96
N GLN A 144 -2.08 -7.50 -13.54
CA GLN A 144 -1.60 -6.25 -14.12
C GLN A 144 -0.99 -5.29 -13.08
N ILE A 145 -1.56 -5.25 -11.88
CA ILE A 145 -1.02 -4.45 -10.77
C ILE A 145 0.32 -5.01 -10.31
N VAL A 146 0.46 -6.35 -10.20
CA VAL A 146 1.72 -7.00 -9.86
C VAL A 146 2.78 -6.76 -10.94
N ASP A 147 2.42 -6.84 -12.22
CA ASP A 147 3.32 -6.55 -13.34
C ASP A 147 3.81 -5.09 -13.32
N ARG A 148 2.89 -4.14 -13.10
CA ARG A 148 3.23 -2.72 -12.95
C ARG A 148 4.12 -2.47 -11.74
N ASN A 149 3.92 -3.20 -10.64
CA ASN A 149 4.77 -3.13 -9.46
C ASN A 149 6.17 -3.66 -9.73
N LEU A 150 6.31 -4.75 -10.48
CA LEU A 150 7.58 -5.30 -10.93
C LEU A 150 8.34 -4.29 -11.81
N GLN A 151 7.63 -3.62 -12.71
CA GLN A 151 8.21 -2.55 -13.53
C GLN A 151 8.60 -1.32 -12.69
N ALA A 152 7.76 -0.89 -11.75
CA ALA A 152 8.05 0.26 -10.89
C ALA A 152 9.18 -0.02 -9.88
N ALA A 153 9.34 -1.28 -9.47
CA ALA A 153 10.45 -1.74 -8.64
C ALA A 153 11.69 -2.15 -9.46
N SER A 154 11.61 -2.15 -10.80
CA SER A 154 12.72 -2.49 -11.66
C SER A 154 13.81 -1.43 -11.60
N LEU A 155 15.06 -1.88 -11.48
CA LEU A 155 16.26 -1.05 -11.47
C LEU A 155 16.42 -0.25 -12.78
N ASP A 156 15.79 -0.68 -13.87
CA ASP A 156 15.90 -0.04 -15.18
C ASP A 156 15.31 1.37 -15.21
N ASN A 157 14.18 1.60 -14.53
CA ASN A 157 13.59 2.94 -14.43
C ASN A 157 14.45 3.87 -13.56
N ALA A 158 15.03 3.33 -12.47
CA ALA A 158 15.96 4.09 -11.63
C ALA A 158 17.26 4.43 -12.37
N ASN A 159 17.75 3.54 -13.25
CA ASN A 159 18.92 3.79 -14.09
C ASN A 159 18.64 4.85 -15.16
N GLN A 160 17.48 4.82 -15.81
CA GLN A 160 17.08 5.85 -16.78
C GLN A 160 16.91 7.23 -16.11
N ASP A 161 16.34 7.27 -14.90
CA ASP A 161 16.23 8.50 -14.13
C ASP A 161 17.61 9.03 -13.71
N LEU A 162 18.53 8.15 -13.31
CA LEU A 162 19.93 8.53 -13.03
C LEU A 162 20.64 9.10 -14.26
N GLU A 163 20.44 8.50 -15.43
CA GLU A 163 21.02 8.97 -16.69
C GLU A 163 20.45 10.35 -17.08
N LEU A 164 19.14 10.55 -16.92
CA LEU A 164 18.48 11.85 -17.14
C LEU A 164 18.97 12.91 -16.15
N ILE A 165 19.12 12.56 -14.88
CA ILE A 165 19.65 13.45 -13.83
C ILE A 165 21.12 13.79 -14.12
N SER A 166 21.92 12.81 -14.53
CA SER A 166 23.31 13.03 -14.95
C SER A 166 23.38 14.02 -16.11
N HIS A 167 22.57 13.83 -17.15
CA HIS A 167 22.52 14.78 -18.28
C HIS A 167 22.10 16.19 -17.87
N ARG A 168 21.16 16.33 -16.94
CA ARG A 168 20.74 17.64 -16.41
C ARG A 168 21.82 18.30 -15.57
N ILE A 169 22.55 17.53 -14.77
CA ILE A 169 23.70 18.02 -13.99
C ILE A 169 24.79 18.50 -14.94
N THR A 170 25.19 17.69 -15.92
CA THR A 170 26.20 18.09 -16.91
C THR A 170 25.79 19.34 -17.68
N SER A 171 24.52 19.46 -18.07
CA SER A 171 24.01 20.66 -18.74
C SER A 171 24.02 21.89 -17.83
N ALA A 172 23.73 21.72 -16.54
CA ALA A 172 23.77 22.79 -15.55
C ALA A 172 25.22 23.20 -15.22
N GLU A 173 26.15 22.26 -15.15
CA GLU A 173 27.59 22.51 -14.96
C GLU A 173 28.16 23.31 -16.14
N ILE A 174 27.82 22.95 -17.38
CA ILE A 174 28.18 23.71 -18.59
C ILE A 174 27.59 25.13 -18.55
N GLY A 175 26.34 25.26 -18.10
CA GLY A 175 25.68 26.58 -17.95
C GLY A 175 26.26 27.45 -16.84
N LEU A 176 26.86 26.84 -15.80
CA LEU A 176 27.47 27.53 -14.67
C LEU A 176 28.95 27.91 -14.95
N ASN A 177 29.64 27.20 -15.85
CA ASN A 177 31.01 27.48 -16.28
C ASN A 177 31.10 27.85 -17.79
N PRO A 178 30.51 28.97 -18.24
CA PRO A 178 30.54 29.37 -19.65
C PRO A 178 31.94 29.79 -20.17
N PHE A 179 32.96 29.80 -19.30
CA PHE A 179 34.33 30.19 -19.65
C PHE A 179 35.32 29.02 -19.77
N GLU A 180 34.92 27.78 -19.47
CA GLU A 180 35.76 26.59 -19.74
C GLU A 180 35.45 25.97 -21.11
N SER A 181 34.28 26.23 -21.70
CA SER A 181 33.89 25.70 -23.01
C SER A 181 34.73 26.26 -24.18
N ASN A 182 35.44 27.37 -23.99
CA ASN A 182 36.35 27.94 -25.01
C ASN A 182 37.79 27.41 -24.93
N ARG A 183 38.11 26.46 -24.05
CA ARG A 183 39.46 25.88 -23.95
C ARG A 183 39.60 24.48 -24.56
N VAL A 184 38.50 23.84 -24.97
CA VAL A 184 38.54 22.50 -25.57
C VAL A 184 38.58 22.55 -27.10
N GLU A 185 38.38 23.72 -27.72
CA GLU A 185 38.47 23.89 -29.19
C GLU A 185 39.83 24.44 -29.67
N GLU A 186 40.80 24.70 -28.79
CA GLU A 186 42.13 25.26 -29.15
C GLU A 186 43.36 24.41 -28.75
N GLU A 187 43.21 23.12 -28.40
CA GLU A 187 44.35 22.17 -28.31
C GLU A 187 44.15 20.91 -29.18
#